data_AF-A0A0A8LBR7-F1
#
_entry.id   AF-A0A0A8LBR7-F1
#
_cell.length_a   1.000
_cell.length_b   1.000
_cell.length_c   1.000
_cell.angle_alpha   90.00
_cell.angle_beta   90.00
_cell.angle_gamma   90.00
#
_symmetry.space_group_name_H-M   'P 1'
#
loop_
_entity.id
_entity.type
_entity.pdbx_description
1 polymer ?
#
loop_
_entity_poly.entity_id
_entity_poly.type
_entity_poly.pdbx_seq_one_letter_code
_entity_poly.pdbx_strand_id
1 'polypeptide(L)'
;MRTQCTGTTLKKSQCKLLAIEGEKYCRYHIEQGKPPPTSTKPQQELGFIYIYTYVSLHENVIAGRKQRKEISWLVTDESKIDSNDKKQALIAQDNDQFNPWKYKGDEVLIKIGMTRRKDVTTRINEWTKQCKRDIILVTPTIAHQWTKSTKKINNPKTSNLLDSLLNRIKNLTISTSTPTGTSSSTSNGAAALGGVATCFSENGFRCKNPDHVEQKIHQWLWKEYGKGNILCEACQKTHREWAKVPAGQMDYIVQTIDRVCSNSFRPDPLEKV
;
A
#
# COMPACT_ATOMS: atom_id res chain seq x y z
N MET A 1 57.45 16.41 15.37
CA MET A 1 56.60 17.25 16.26
C MET A 1 55.14 16.99 15.91
N ARG A 2 54.28 16.66 16.87
CA ARG A 2 52.84 16.49 16.60
C ARG A 2 52.15 17.86 16.64
N THR A 3 51.43 18.19 15.58
CA THR A 3 50.67 19.43 15.46
C THR A 3 49.31 19.31 16.13
N GLN A 4 48.70 20.43 16.49
CA GLN A 4 47.35 20.46 17.03
C GLN A 4 46.32 20.12 15.95
N CYS A 5 45.27 19.38 16.32
CA CYS A 5 44.16 19.05 15.45
C CYS A 5 43.43 20.31 14.94
N THR A 6 43.14 20.32 13.64
CA THR A 6 42.39 21.40 12.97
C THR A 6 40.87 21.24 13.00
N GLY A 7 40.36 20.16 13.61
CA GLY A 7 38.93 19.86 13.68
C GLY A 7 38.15 20.80 14.61
N THR A 8 36.87 20.96 14.33
CA THR A 8 35.95 21.81 15.12
C THR A 8 34.99 20.95 15.92
N THR A 9 34.82 21.27 17.20
CA THR A 9 33.90 20.55 18.10
C THR A 9 32.43 20.95 17.84
N LEU A 10 31.48 20.18 18.40
CA LEU A 10 30.05 20.51 18.35
C LEU A 10 29.71 21.89 18.93
N LYS A 11 30.54 22.41 19.83
CA LYS A 11 30.40 23.77 20.42
C LYS A 11 31.08 24.85 19.56
N LYS A 12 31.42 24.56 18.30
CA LYS A 12 32.09 25.46 17.35
C LYS A 12 33.45 25.99 17.81
N SER A 13 34.10 25.32 18.76
CA SER A 13 35.46 25.65 19.20
C SER A 13 36.49 24.70 18.59
N GLN A 14 37.73 25.17 18.42
CA GLN A 14 38.82 24.37 17.86
C GLN A 14 39.18 23.21 18.80
N CYS A 15 39.45 22.05 18.21
CA CYS A 15 39.91 20.88 18.94
C CYS A 15 41.28 21.13 19.59
N LYS A 16 41.40 20.78 20.87
CA LYS A 16 42.65 20.91 21.64
C LYS A 16 43.51 19.64 21.62
N LEU A 17 43.03 18.57 20.98
CA LEU A 17 43.77 17.31 20.88
C LEU A 17 44.88 17.41 19.84
N LEU A 18 45.93 16.61 20.01
CA LEU A 18 46.98 16.47 19.00
C LEU A 18 46.45 15.69 17.80
N ALA A 19 46.91 16.08 16.60
CA ALA A 19 46.65 15.33 15.39
C ALA A 19 47.40 13.99 15.41
N ILE A 20 46.91 13.05 14.60
CA ILE A 20 47.65 11.82 14.30
C ILE A 20 48.95 12.21 13.59
N GLU A 21 50.01 11.44 13.80
CA GLU A 21 51.32 11.75 13.23
C GLU A 21 51.28 11.78 11.70
N GLY A 22 51.68 12.91 11.10
CA GLY A 22 51.57 13.16 9.66
C GLY A 22 50.21 13.68 9.19
N GLU A 23 49.20 13.77 10.06
CA GLU A 23 47.83 14.14 9.72
C GLU A 23 47.44 15.53 10.25
N LYS A 24 46.33 16.07 9.73
CA LYS A 24 45.74 17.34 10.20
C LYS A 24 44.69 17.17 11.31
N TYR A 25 44.21 15.96 11.53
CA TYR A 25 43.09 15.66 12.42
C TYR A 25 43.45 14.62 13.47
N CYS A 26 42.81 14.70 14.65
CA CYS A 26 42.87 13.66 15.66
C CYS A 26 41.91 12.51 15.33
N ARG A 27 41.97 11.42 16.09
CA ARG A 27 41.09 10.25 15.90
C ARG A 27 39.59 10.59 15.90
N TYR A 28 39.18 11.64 16.61
CA TYR A 28 37.78 12.06 16.69
C TYR A 28 37.32 12.98 15.55
N HIS A 29 38.25 13.60 14.81
CA HIS A 29 37.92 14.53 13.72
C HIS A 29 38.46 14.08 12.37
N ILE A 30 38.92 12.83 12.25
CA ILE A 30 39.43 12.27 10.99
C ILE A 30 38.40 12.31 9.86
N GLU A 31 37.12 12.27 10.19
CA GLU A 31 36.02 12.36 9.22
C GLU A 31 35.80 13.79 8.69
N GLN A 32 36.20 14.82 9.43
CA GLN A 32 36.13 16.21 8.96
C GLN A 32 37.20 16.52 7.90
N GLY A 33 38.24 15.69 7.80
CA GLY A 33 39.27 15.77 6.76
C GLY A 33 38.92 15.01 5.49
N LYS A 34 37.88 14.19 5.49
CA LYS A 34 37.41 13.53 4.27
C LYS A 34 36.73 14.57 3.40
N PRO A 35 36.98 14.58 2.07
CA PRO A 35 36.17 15.39 1.17
C PRO A 35 34.69 15.06 1.44
N PRO A 36 33.79 16.06 1.43
CA PRO A 36 32.37 15.79 1.57
C PRO A 36 32.02 14.70 0.55
N PRO A 37 31.19 13.70 0.93
CA PRO A 37 30.75 12.70 -0.03
C PRO A 37 30.26 13.47 -1.25
N THR A 38 30.93 13.29 -2.38
CA THR A 38 30.55 13.90 -3.65
C THR A 38 29.05 13.70 -3.76
N SER A 39 28.31 14.80 -3.77
CA SER A 39 26.86 14.82 -3.86
C SER A 39 26.45 14.25 -5.22
N THR A 40 26.49 12.93 -5.35
CA THR A 40 25.64 12.22 -6.29
C THR A 40 24.24 12.67 -5.93
N LYS A 41 23.55 13.33 -6.88
CA LYS A 41 22.12 13.61 -6.79
C LYS A 41 21.43 12.39 -6.15
N PRO A 42 20.50 12.56 -5.19
CA PRO A 42 19.83 11.42 -4.57
C PRO A 42 19.31 10.53 -5.70
N GLN A 43 19.93 9.37 -5.85
CA GLN A 43 19.61 8.44 -6.91
C GLN A 43 18.18 8.01 -6.62
N GLN A 44 17.22 8.43 -7.46
CA GLN A 44 15.80 8.17 -7.22
C GLN A 44 15.60 6.66 -7.03
N GLU A 45 15.39 6.25 -5.79
CA GLU A 45 15.33 4.84 -5.46
C GLU A 45 13.98 4.29 -5.89
N LEU A 46 14.03 3.26 -6.73
CA LEU A 46 12.82 2.57 -7.18
C LEU A 46 12.36 1.57 -6.12
N GLY A 47 11.05 1.42 -6.02
CA GLY A 47 10.44 0.38 -5.21
C GLY A 47 9.00 0.16 -5.56
N PHE A 48 8.32 -0.59 -4.70
CA PHE A 48 6.93 -0.97 -4.85
C PHE A 48 6.12 -0.54 -3.65
N ILE A 49 4.93 0.00 -3.91
CA ILE A 49 3.84 0.06 -2.95
C ILE A 49 2.98 -1.19 -3.12
N TYR A 50 2.49 -1.76 -2.03
CA TYR A 50 1.60 -2.90 -2.10
C TYR A 50 0.52 -2.81 -1.02
N ILE A 51 -0.60 -3.47 -1.30
CA ILE A 51 -1.76 -3.54 -0.41
C ILE A 51 -1.90 -4.98 0.05
N TYR A 52 -2.19 -5.18 1.32
CA TYR A 52 -2.44 -6.52 1.86
C TYR A 52 -3.52 -6.50 2.93
N THR A 53 -4.09 -7.68 3.17
CA THR A 53 -5.04 -7.94 4.25
C THR A 53 -4.82 -9.35 4.79
N TYR A 54 -5.55 -9.72 5.84
CA TYR A 54 -5.57 -11.09 6.33
C TYR A 54 -6.45 -11.98 5.43
N VAL A 55 -6.03 -13.23 5.23
CA VAL A 55 -6.79 -14.20 4.42
C VAL A 55 -8.22 -14.36 4.92
N SER A 56 -8.42 -14.42 6.24
CA SER A 56 -9.75 -14.53 6.84
C SER A 56 -10.66 -13.33 6.56
N LEU A 57 -10.10 -12.12 6.43
CA LEU A 57 -10.87 -10.93 6.06
C LEU A 57 -11.26 -11.00 4.57
N HIS A 58 -10.32 -11.38 3.71
CA HIS A 58 -10.58 -11.59 2.28
C HIS A 58 -11.68 -12.63 2.03
N GLU A 59 -11.60 -13.80 2.68
CA GLU A 59 -12.62 -14.84 2.60
C GLU A 59 -14.01 -14.29 2.96
N ASN A 60 -14.10 -13.49 4.02
CA ASN A 60 -15.36 -12.91 4.47
C ASN A 60 -15.91 -11.81 3.57
N VAL A 61 -15.05 -11.10 2.82
CA VAL A 61 -15.51 -10.14 1.79
C VAL A 61 -16.13 -10.88 0.60
N ILE A 62 -15.56 -12.02 0.22
CA ILE A 62 -16.08 -12.83 -0.90
C ILE A 62 -17.30 -13.64 -0.46
N ALA A 63 -17.30 -14.15 0.77
CA ALA A 63 -18.43 -14.85 1.36
C ALA A 63 -19.64 -13.91 1.47
N GLY A 64 -20.83 -14.42 1.15
CA GLY A 64 -22.06 -13.69 1.38
C GLY A 64 -22.24 -13.38 2.87
N ARG A 65 -22.96 -12.30 3.22
CA ARG A 65 -23.10 -11.82 4.62
C ARG A 65 -23.51 -12.90 5.63
N LYS A 66 -24.29 -13.91 5.20
CA LYS A 66 -24.76 -15.03 6.04
C LYS A 66 -23.70 -16.11 6.30
N GLN A 67 -22.63 -16.16 5.52
CA GLN A 67 -21.58 -17.19 5.57
C GLN A 67 -20.28 -16.64 6.18
N ARG A 68 -20.30 -15.42 6.71
CA ARG A 68 -19.11 -14.81 7.29
C ARG A 68 -18.75 -15.48 8.60
N LYS A 69 -17.49 -15.89 8.70
CA LYS A 69 -16.89 -16.42 9.93
C LYS A 69 -16.59 -15.25 10.86
N GLU A 70 -16.92 -15.41 12.13
CA GLU A 70 -16.51 -14.49 13.19
C GLU A 70 -14.98 -14.49 13.33
N ILE A 71 -14.40 -13.31 13.59
CA ILE A 71 -12.95 -13.14 13.80
C ILE A 71 -12.75 -12.67 15.23
N SER A 72 -12.63 -13.61 16.16
CA SER A 72 -12.44 -13.32 17.60
C SER A 72 -11.05 -12.78 17.93
N TRP A 73 -10.03 -13.17 17.15
CA TRP A 73 -8.62 -12.86 17.45
C TRP A 73 -8.18 -11.44 17.07
N LEU A 74 -9.02 -10.70 16.36
CA LEU A 74 -8.71 -9.39 15.81
C LEU A 74 -9.50 -8.34 16.58
N VAL A 75 -8.78 -7.41 17.21
CA VAL A 75 -9.38 -6.35 18.02
C VAL A 75 -8.98 -4.99 17.44
N THR A 76 -9.96 -4.11 17.24
CA THR A 76 -9.77 -2.77 16.66
C THR A 76 -9.91 -1.66 17.69
N ASP A 77 -9.01 -0.69 17.62
CA ASP A 77 -9.11 0.60 18.33
C ASP A 77 -10.06 1.53 17.54
N GLU A 78 -11.36 1.49 17.85
CA GLU A 78 -12.39 2.27 17.14
C GLU A 78 -12.24 3.79 17.35
N SER A 79 -11.55 4.23 18.42
CA SER A 79 -11.35 5.65 18.76
C SER A 79 -10.58 6.46 17.72
N LYS A 80 -9.84 5.79 16.82
CA LYS A 80 -9.06 6.41 15.74
C LYS A 80 -9.60 6.11 14.34
N ILE A 81 -10.59 5.20 14.25
CA ILE A 81 -11.19 4.78 13.00
C ILE A 81 -12.32 5.73 12.60
N ASP A 82 -13.15 6.18 13.54
CA ASP A 82 -14.23 7.14 13.27
C ASP A 82 -13.80 8.58 13.56
N SER A 83 -13.44 9.33 12.53
CA SER A 83 -13.06 10.75 12.63
C SER A 83 -14.26 11.72 12.73
N ASN A 84 -15.50 11.24 12.51
CA ASN A 84 -16.69 12.08 12.43
C ASN A 84 -17.42 12.32 13.77
N ASP A 85 -17.20 11.51 14.80
CA ASP A 85 -17.92 11.63 16.08
C ASP A 85 -17.06 12.27 17.18
N LYS A 86 -16.88 13.60 17.08
CA LYS A 86 -16.30 14.41 18.18
C LYS A 86 -17.07 14.33 19.51
N LYS A 87 -18.27 13.72 19.53
CA LYS A 87 -19.08 13.53 20.74
C LYS A 87 -18.71 12.28 21.57
N GLN A 88 -18.02 11.29 21.02
CA GLN A 88 -17.64 10.08 21.78
C GLN A 88 -16.34 10.23 22.59
N ALA A 89 -15.54 11.26 22.31
CA ALA A 89 -14.29 11.52 23.02
C ALA A 89 -14.46 11.93 24.51
N LEU A 90 -15.68 12.25 24.96
CA LEU A 90 -15.97 12.65 26.34
C LEU A 90 -16.46 11.52 27.25
N ILE A 91 -16.67 10.30 26.73
CA ILE A 91 -17.17 9.15 27.53
C ILE A 91 -16.09 8.06 27.74
N ALA A 92 -14.96 8.11 27.04
CA ALA A 92 -13.92 7.09 27.08
C ALA A 92 -12.89 7.30 28.22
N GLN A 93 -13.35 7.41 29.47
CA GLN A 93 -12.49 7.38 30.66
C GLN A 93 -12.43 6.02 31.37
N ASP A 94 -12.97 4.95 30.77
CA ASP A 94 -12.82 3.59 31.27
C ASP A 94 -12.16 2.68 30.21
N ASN A 95 -11.41 1.68 30.68
CA ASN A 95 -10.43 0.81 30.02
C ASN A 95 -10.87 -0.01 28.76
N ASP A 96 -11.94 0.35 28.05
CA ASP A 96 -12.56 -0.44 26.97
C ASP A 96 -12.43 0.20 25.57
N GLN A 97 -11.20 0.54 25.15
CA GLN A 97 -10.97 1.17 23.83
C GLN A 97 -10.75 0.17 22.68
N PHE A 98 -10.69 -1.13 22.98
CA PHE A 98 -10.39 -2.21 22.04
C PHE A 98 -11.60 -3.12 21.86
N ASN A 99 -12.31 -2.97 20.74
CA ASN A 99 -13.50 -3.77 20.42
C ASN A 99 -13.16 -4.93 19.48
N PRO A 100 -13.66 -6.16 19.73
CA PRO A 100 -13.51 -7.26 18.79
C PRO A 100 -14.03 -6.87 17.40
N TRP A 101 -13.37 -7.35 16.36
CA TRP A 101 -13.73 -7.02 14.99
C TRP A 101 -15.16 -7.50 14.67
N LYS A 102 -16.05 -6.55 14.39
CA LYS A 102 -17.43 -6.80 13.97
C LYS A 102 -17.66 -6.27 12.57
N TYR A 103 -18.20 -7.10 11.69
CA TYR A 103 -18.57 -6.71 10.34
C TYR A 103 -19.80 -5.79 10.36
N LYS A 104 -19.60 -4.47 10.29
CA LYS A 104 -20.66 -3.47 10.12
C LYS A 104 -20.94 -3.23 8.63
N GLY A 105 -21.25 -4.29 7.88
CA GLY A 105 -21.49 -4.24 6.43
C GLY A 105 -20.36 -4.84 5.61
N ASP A 106 -20.12 -4.32 4.40
CA ASP A 106 -19.14 -4.86 3.46
C ASP A 106 -17.78 -4.13 3.58
N GLU A 107 -17.27 -4.08 4.81
CA GLU A 107 -16.02 -3.41 5.16
C GLU A 107 -14.88 -4.41 5.34
N VAL A 108 -13.65 -3.96 5.07
CA VAL A 108 -12.44 -4.76 5.18
C VAL A 108 -11.30 -3.91 5.72
N LEU A 109 -10.41 -4.52 6.51
CA LEU A 109 -9.17 -3.87 6.92
C LEU A 109 -8.09 -4.11 5.88
N ILE A 110 -7.47 -3.05 5.40
CA ILE A 110 -6.31 -3.11 4.52
C ILE A 110 -5.12 -2.42 5.18
N LYS A 111 -3.92 -2.86 4.82
CA LYS A 111 -2.69 -2.14 5.13
C LYS A 111 -1.90 -1.92 3.84
N ILE A 112 -1.28 -0.76 3.77
CA ILE A 112 -0.41 -0.36 2.68
C ILE A 112 1.01 -0.41 3.22
N GLY A 113 1.90 -1.05 2.47
CA GLY A 113 3.31 -1.07 2.78
C GLY A 113 4.13 -0.79 1.53
N MET A 114 5.43 -0.60 1.75
CA MET A 114 6.39 -0.41 0.68
C MET A 114 7.58 -1.38 0.79
N THR A 115 8.25 -1.61 -0.34
CA THR A 115 9.48 -2.38 -0.39
C THR A 115 10.39 -1.88 -1.51
N ARG A 116 11.69 -1.90 -1.27
CA ARG A 116 12.74 -1.67 -2.29
C ARG A 116 13.31 -2.99 -2.83
N ARG A 117 12.75 -4.14 -2.41
CA ARG A 117 13.14 -5.46 -2.94
C ARG A 117 12.57 -5.68 -4.33
N LYS A 118 13.19 -6.61 -5.05
CA LYS A 118 12.78 -7.01 -6.40
C LYS A 118 11.39 -7.65 -6.47
N ASP A 119 10.85 -8.14 -5.36
CA ASP A 119 9.54 -8.79 -5.34
C ASP A 119 8.83 -8.51 -4.01
N VAL A 120 7.56 -8.14 -4.11
CA VAL A 120 6.67 -7.89 -2.98
C VAL A 120 6.38 -9.18 -2.22
N THR A 121 6.32 -10.34 -2.89
CA THR A 121 6.00 -11.63 -2.27
C THR A 121 6.98 -11.99 -1.17
N THR A 122 8.26 -11.66 -1.37
CA THR A 122 9.29 -11.84 -0.33
C THR A 122 8.95 -11.05 0.93
N ARG A 123 8.50 -9.80 0.78
CA ARG A 123 8.13 -8.93 1.90
C ARG A 123 6.89 -9.44 2.62
N ILE A 124 5.93 -9.97 1.88
CA ILE A 124 4.71 -10.57 2.45
C ILE A 124 5.04 -11.81 3.27
N ASN A 125 5.92 -12.68 2.78
CA ASN A 125 6.35 -13.86 3.52
C ASN A 125 7.04 -13.48 4.85
N GLU A 126 7.80 -12.38 4.89
CA GLU A 126 8.37 -11.86 6.14
C GLU A 126 7.28 -11.41 7.10
N TRP A 127 6.29 -10.66 6.62
CA TRP A 127 5.18 -10.21 7.45
C TRP A 127 4.33 -11.37 7.97
N THR A 128 4.05 -12.38 7.14
CA THR A 128 3.35 -13.61 7.55
C THR A 128 4.10 -14.31 8.66
N LYS A 129 5.43 -14.46 8.55
CA LYS A 129 6.28 -15.06 9.60
C LYS A 129 6.28 -14.25 10.89
N GLN A 130 6.36 -12.92 10.81
CA GLN A 130 6.36 -12.05 11.99
C GLN A 130 5.01 -12.00 12.69
N CYS A 131 3.92 -11.92 11.94
CA CYS A 131 2.56 -11.82 12.46
C CYS A 131 2.00 -13.19 12.87
N LYS A 132 2.58 -14.29 12.36
CA LYS A 132 2.09 -15.68 12.53
C LYS A 132 0.63 -15.85 12.07
N ARG A 133 0.25 -15.10 11.03
CA ARG A 133 -1.08 -15.11 10.43
C ARG A 133 -0.94 -15.03 8.92
N ASP A 134 -1.84 -15.69 8.21
CA ASP A 134 -1.84 -15.68 6.76
C ASP A 134 -2.30 -14.33 6.23
N ILE A 135 -1.45 -13.76 5.38
CA ILE A 135 -1.64 -12.47 4.73
C ILE A 135 -1.75 -12.71 3.23
N ILE A 136 -2.67 -12.02 2.58
CA ILE A 136 -2.85 -12.03 1.13
C ILE A 136 -2.60 -10.64 0.56
N LEU A 137 -1.93 -10.61 -0.61
CA LEU A 137 -1.79 -9.40 -1.41
C LEU A 137 -3.11 -9.05 -2.07
N VAL A 138 -3.51 -7.79 -1.95
CA VAL A 138 -4.69 -7.26 -2.62
C VAL A 138 -4.24 -6.68 -3.96
N THR A 139 -4.29 -7.51 -5.00
CA THR A 139 -3.99 -7.10 -6.37
C THR A 139 -5.17 -6.34 -6.98
N PRO A 140 -4.98 -5.59 -8.09
CA PRO A 140 -6.08 -4.96 -8.81
C PRO A 140 -7.22 -5.93 -9.16
N THR A 141 -6.87 -7.18 -9.50
CA THR A 141 -7.85 -8.24 -9.77
C THR A 141 -8.69 -8.58 -8.54
N ILE A 142 -8.07 -8.73 -7.37
CA ILE A 142 -8.78 -9.01 -6.11
C ILE A 142 -9.65 -7.82 -5.69
N ALA A 143 -9.13 -6.60 -5.79
CA ALA A 143 -9.88 -5.37 -5.51
C ALA A 143 -11.15 -5.27 -6.39
N HIS A 144 -11.02 -5.63 -7.67
CA HIS A 144 -12.14 -5.64 -8.60
C HIS A 144 -13.16 -6.74 -8.30
N GLN A 145 -12.69 -7.92 -7.88
CA GLN A 145 -13.57 -8.99 -7.41
C GLN A 145 -14.39 -8.54 -6.19
N TRP A 146 -13.77 -7.90 -5.21
CA TRP A 146 -14.48 -7.36 -4.04
C TRP A 146 -15.52 -6.31 -4.44
N THR A 147 -15.17 -5.40 -5.35
CA THR A 147 -16.08 -4.38 -5.88
C THR A 147 -17.27 -5.00 -6.62
N LYS A 148 -17.06 -6.09 -7.35
CA LYS A 148 -18.14 -6.83 -8.04
C LYS A 148 -19.04 -7.58 -7.06
N SER A 149 -18.47 -8.26 -6.09
CA SER A 149 -19.23 -9.04 -5.10
C SER A 149 -20.18 -8.14 -4.29
N THR A 150 -19.72 -6.95 -3.89
CA THR A 150 -20.56 -5.97 -3.18
C THR A 150 -21.69 -5.40 -4.06
N LYS A 151 -21.44 -5.13 -5.34
CA LYS A 151 -22.48 -4.66 -6.29
C LYS A 151 -23.57 -5.71 -6.53
N LYS A 152 -23.21 -6.99 -6.64
CA LYS A 152 -24.19 -8.09 -6.80
C LYS A 152 -25.14 -8.20 -5.60
N ILE A 153 -24.62 -8.02 -4.39
CA ILE A 153 -25.43 -8.07 -3.15
C ILE A 153 -26.46 -6.94 -3.13
N ASN A 154 -26.08 -5.75 -3.58
CA ASN A 154 -26.97 -4.58 -3.57
C ASN A 154 -27.93 -4.52 -4.76
N ASN A 155 -27.72 -5.31 -5.83
CA ASN A 155 -28.55 -5.27 -7.02
C ASN A 155 -28.87 -6.68 -7.60
N PRO A 156 -29.59 -7.54 -6.87
CA PRO A 156 -29.84 -8.92 -7.30
C PRO A 156 -30.85 -9.08 -8.46
N LYS A 157 -31.56 -8.02 -8.88
CA LYS A 157 -32.72 -8.13 -9.80
C LYS A 157 -32.48 -7.74 -11.26
N THR A 158 -31.38 -7.07 -11.60
CA THR A 158 -31.14 -6.56 -12.98
C THR A 158 -30.10 -7.36 -13.79
N SER A 159 -29.27 -8.19 -13.17
CA SER A 159 -28.23 -8.97 -13.86
C SER A 159 -28.82 -10.09 -14.73
N ASN A 160 -29.89 -10.74 -14.29
CA ASN A 160 -30.44 -11.89 -15.01
C ASN A 160 -31.04 -11.51 -16.38
N LEU A 161 -31.56 -10.29 -16.53
CA LEU A 161 -32.12 -9.81 -17.80
C LEU A 161 -31.03 -9.45 -18.80
N LEU A 162 -30.02 -8.70 -18.37
CA LEU A 162 -28.89 -8.29 -19.22
C LEU A 162 -28.00 -9.47 -19.60
N ASP A 163 -27.73 -10.40 -18.68
CA ASP A 163 -26.98 -11.63 -18.98
C ASP A 163 -27.77 -12.55 -19.92
N SER A 164 -29.10 -12.61 -19.78
CA SER A 164 -29.96 -13.35 -20.73
C SER A 164 -30.00 -12.69 -22.11
N LEU A 165 -30.03 -11.36 -22.18
CA LEU A 165 -30.00 -10.59 -23.43
C LEU A 165 -28.65 -10.73 -24.14
N LEU A 166 -27.53 -10.65 -23.40
CA LEU A 166 -26.19 -10.87 -23.93
C LEU A 166 -25.98 -12.31 -24.41
N ASN A 167 -26.54 -13.30 -23.70
CA ASN A 167 -26.50 -14.69 -24.16
C ASN A 167 -27.37 -14.93 -25.41
N ARG A 168 -28.48 -14.21 -25.56
CA ARG A 168 -29.29 -14.24 -26.80
C ARG A 168 -28.59 -13.55 -27.97
N ILE A 169 -27.88 -12.45 -27.73
CA ILE A 169 -27.12 -11.73 -28.76
C ILE A 169 -25.88 -12.52 -29.21
N LYS A 170 -25.20 -13.23 -28.30
CA LYS A 170 -24.07 -14.12 -28.67
C LYS A 170 -24.48 -15.18 -29.70
N ASN A 171 -25.72 -15.67 -29.63
CA ASN A 171 -26.27 -16.66 -30.56
C ASN A 171 -26.80 -16.07 -31.87
N LEU A 172 -26.74 -14.75 -32.06
CA LEU A 172 -27.12 -14.06 -33.30
C LEU A 172 -25.90 -13.65 -34.15
N THR A 173 -24.69 -14.07 -33.75
CA THR A 173 -23.50 -13.82 -34.55
C THR A 173 -23.50 -14.79 -35.73
N ILE A 174 -23.80 -14.27 -36.92
CA ILE A 174 -23.81 -15.02 -38.17
C ILE A 174 -22.39 -15.54 -38.45
N SER A 175 -22.23 -16.86 -38.41
CA SER A 175 -21.02 -17.55 -38.87
C SER A 175 -20.89 -17.37 -40.39
N THR A 176 -20.12 -16.36 -40.82
CA THR A 176 -19.59 -16.35 -42.19
C THR A 176 -18.37 -17.26 -42.24
N SER A 177 -18.52 -18.34 -42.99
CA SER A 177 -17.51 -19.35 -43.27
C SER A 177 -16.19 -18.76 -43.79
N THR A 178 -15.11 -19.36 -43.31
CA THR A 178 -13.68 -19.19 -43.62
C THR A 178 -13.35 -19.19 -45.12
N PRO A 179 -12.17 -18.64 -45.51
CA PRO A 179 -11.10 -19.56 -45.85
C PRO A 179 -9.73 -19.22 -45.23
N THR A 180 -9.01 -20.32 -45.00
CA THR A 180 -7.59 -20.57 -44.70
C THR A 180 -6.55 -19.57 -45.24
N GLY A 181 -5.55 -19.22 -44.41
CA GLY A 181 -4.28 -18.61 -44.85
C GLY A 181 -3.39 -18.06 -43.72
N THR A 182 -2.43 -18.87 -43.27
CA THR A 182 -1.03 -18.55 -42.86
C THR A 182 -0.68 -17.22 -42.15
N SER A 183 -0.35 -17.36 -40.87
CA SER A 183 0.75 -16.73 -40.09
C SER A 183 0.98 -15.21 -40.01
N SER A 184 1.06 -14.78 -38.74
CA SER A 184 1.94 -13.76 -38.12
C SER A 184 1.51 -12.28 -38.06
N SER A 185 1.55 -11.77 -36.82
CA SER A 185 1.63 -10.36 -36.37
C SER A 185 0.53 -9.44 -36.91
N THR A 186 -0.38 -8.92 -36.10
CA THR A 186 -0.11 -7.86 -35.12
C THR A 186 -1.41 -7.64 -34.35
N SER A 187 -1.46 -7.92 -33.04
CA SER A 187 -2.67 -7.66 -32.24
C SER A 187 -2.68 -6.20 -31.78
N ASN A 188 -3.24 -5.35 -32.63
CA ASN A 188 -3.86 -4.10 -32.20
C ASN A 188 -5.16 -4.38 -31.45
N GLY A 189 -5.47 -3.53 -30.46
CA GLY A 189 -6.86 -3.24 -30.10
C GLY A 189 -7.44 -3.98 -28.89
N ALA A 190 -6.90 -3.73 -27.70
CA ALA A 190 -7.66 -3.87 -26.45
C ALA A 190 -7.68 -2.53 -25.70
N ALA A 191 -8.20 -1.50 -26.37
CA ALA A 191 -8.61 -0.25 -25.76
C ALA A 191 -10.13 -0.24 -25.65
N ALA A 192 -10.68 -0.84 -24.59
CA ALA A 192 -11.94 -0.46 -23.95
C ALA A 192 -12.27 -1.45 -22.83
N LEU A 193 -12.63 -0.89 -21.65
CA LEU A 193 -13.19 -1.51 -20.43
C LEU A 193 -12.20 -1.76 -19.28
N GLY A 194 -12.15 -0.77 -18.37
CA GLY A 194 -11.62 -0.89 -16.99
C GLY A 194 -10.15 -0.50 -16.87
N GLY A 195 -9.88 0.69 -16.33
CA GLY A 195 -8.53 1.26 -16.19
C GLY A 195 -7.54 0.27 -15.59
N VAL A 196 -6.68 -0.29 -16.44
CA VAL A 196 -5.57 -1.16 -16.06
C VAL A 196 -4.59 -0.31 -15.27
N ALA A 197 -4.27 -0.71 -14.04
CA ALA A 197 -3.27 -0.03 -13.22
C ALA A 197 -1.95 -0.01 -13.99
N THR A 198 -1.50 1.20 -14.33
CA THR A 198 -0.38 1.43 -15.25
C THR A 198 0.98 1.14 -14.64
N CYS A 199 1.08 1.22 -13.31
CA CYS A 199 2.30 0.97 -12.54
C CYS A 199 2.31 -0.41 -11.86
N PHE A 200 1.28 -1.24 -12.03
CA PHE A 200 1.22 -2.52 -11.33
C PHE A 200 2.07 -3.59 -12.02
N SER A 201 3.12 -4.05 -11.35
CA SER A 201 4.04 -5.09 -11.80
C SER A 201 4.63 -5.83 -10.60
N GLU A 202 5.02 -7.10 -10.74
CA GLU A 202 5.71 -7.84 -9.67
C GLU A 202 4.95 -7.81 -8.32
N ASN A 203 3.62 -7.92 -8.39
CA ASN A 203 2.69 -7.88 -7.25
C ASN A 203 2.67 -6.56 -6.45
N GLY A 204 3.15 -5.45 -7.03
CA GLY A 204 3.07 -4.12 -6.42
C GLY A 204 2.97 -2.99 -7.46
N PHE A 205 2.75 -1.77 -6.98
CA PHE A 205 2.75 -0.54 -7.77
C PHE A 205 4.15 0.06 -7.77
N ARG A 206 4.81 0.04 -8.92
CA ARG A 206 6.16 0.59 -9.07
C ARG A 206 6.13 2.11 -8.90
N CYS A 207 7.07 2.65 -8.14
CA CYS A 207 7.21 4.09 -7.91
C CYS A 207 8.66 4.50 -7.63
N LYS A 208 8.93 5.81 -7.74
CA LYS A 208 10.16 6.45 -7.26
C LYS A 208 9.94 6.99 -5.85
N ASN A 209 10.95 6.91 -5.01
CA ASN A 209 10.91 7.34 -3.61
C ASN A 209 9.71 6.70 -2.86
N PRO A 210 9.67 5.36 -2.76
CA PRO A 210 8.53 4.62 -2.22
C PRO A 210 8.14 5.06 -0.81
N ASP A 211 9.07 5.51 0.02
CA ASP A 211 8.78 6.02 1.37
C ASP A 211 7.91 7.28 1.34
N HIS A 212 8.24 8.23 0.46
CA HIS A 212 7.46 9.46 0.30
C HIS A 212 6.08 9.18 -0.29
N VAL A 213 6.03 8.27 -1.27
CA VAL A 213 4.79 7.83 -1.90
C VAL A 213 3.89 7.11 -0.90
N GLU A 214 4.42 6.19 -0.10
CA GLU A 214 3.69 5.50 0.96
C GLU A 214 3.11 6.49 1.97
N GLN A 215 3.94 7.40 2.47
CA GLN A 215 3.50 8.40 3.44
C GLN A 215 2.34 9.25 2.90
N LYS A 216 2.43 9.68 1.63
CA LYS A 216 1.37 10.44 0.96
C LYS A 216 0.08 9.63 0.82
N ILE A 217 0.20 8.35 0.47
CA ILE A 217 -0.95 7.44 0.37
C ILE A 217 -1.58 7.22 1.76
N HIS A 218 -0.77 7.01 2.81
CA HIS A 218 -1.27 6.87 4.18
C HIS A 218 -2.00 8.13 4.65
N GLN A 219 -1.44 9.33 4.42
CA GLN A 219 -2.09 10.59 4.77
C GLN A 219 -3.44 10.75 4.07
N TRP A 220 -3.50 10.43 2.77
CA TRP A 220 -4.76 10.44 2.02
C TRP A 220 -5.77 9.43 2.58
N LEU A 221 -5.33 8.19 2.83
CA LEU A 221 -6.17 7.11 3.34
C LEU A 221 -6.72 7.43 4.73
N TRP A 222 -5.90 8.00 5.62
CA TRP A 222 -6.35 8.40 6.96
C TRP A 222 -7.32 9.56 6.94
N LYS A 223 -7.16 10.49 5.99
CA LYS A 223 -8.11 11.59 5.81
C LYS A 223 -9.48 11.07 5.35
N GLU A 224 -9.49 10.09 4.46
CA GLU A 224 -10.71 9.58 3.83
C GLU A 224 -11.42 8.52 4.68
N TYR A 225 -10.66 7.61 5.29
CA TYR A 225 -11.18 6.39 5.95
C TYR A 225 -10.79 6.25 7.42
N GLY A 226 -10.04 7.21 7.97
CA GLY A 226 -9.53 7.14 9.34
C GLY A 226 -8.31 6.22 9.50
N LYS A 227 -7.82 6.13 10.73
CA LYS A 227 -6.61 5.37 11.08
C LYS A 227 -6.94 4.27 12.07
N GLY A 228 -6.79 3.02 11.65
CA GLY A 228 -6.95 1.85 12.51
C GLY A 228 -5.65 1.42 13.17
N ASN A 229 -5.73 1.14 14.47
CA ASN A 229 -4.80 0.24 15.13
C ASN A 229 -5.51 -1.10 15.37
N ILE A 230 -4.78 -2.18 15.16
CA ILE A 230 -5.26 -3.52 15.47
C ILE A 230 -4.36 -4.16 16.52
N LEU A 231 -4.95 -4.84 17.49
CA LEU A 231 -4.23 -5.74 18.36
C LEU A 231 -4.30 -7.14 17.75
N CYS A 232 -3.13 -7.75 17.53
CA CYS A 232 -3.04 -9.11 17.03
C CYS A 232 -2.65 -10.06 18.15
N GLU A 233 -3.54 -10.98 18.50
CA GLU A 233 -3.27 -12.00 19.54
C GLU A 233 -2.14 -12.96 19.17
N ALA A 234 -1.91 -13.22 17.87
CA ALA A 234 -0.90 -14.20 17.46
C ALA A 234 0.54 -13.72 17.69
N CYS A 235 0.78 -12.41 17.53
CA CYS A 235 2.10 -11.82 17.75
C CYS A 235 2.16 -10.89 18.97
N GLN A 236 1.04 -10.71 19.68
CA GLN A 236 0.93 -9.89 20.90
C GLN A 236 1.44 -8.45 20.71
N LYS A 237 1.22 -7.90 19.52
CA LYS A 237 1.64 -6.55 19.13
C LYS A 237 0.48 -5.76 18.55
N THR A 238 0.55 -4.46 18.74
CA THR A 238 -0.34 -3.50 18.06
C THR A 238 0.21 -3.20 16.68
N HIS A 239 -0.48 -3.62 15.62
CA HIS A 239 -0.17 -3.17 14.27
C HIS A 239 -0.88 -1.85 13.99
N ARG A 240 -0.11 -0.87 13.55
CA ARG A 240 -0.60 0.49 13.27
C ARG A 240 -0.84 0.66 11.77
N GLU A 241 -1.55 1.74 11.42
CA GLU A 241 -1.74 2.19 10.03
C GLU A 241 -2.54 1.19 9.19
N TRP A 242 -3.47 0.50 9.82
CA TRP A 242 -4.53 -0.17 9.09
C TRP A 242 -5.60 0.85 8.72
N ALA A 243 -6.31 0.62 7.64
CA ALA A 243 -7.48 1.40 7.28
C ALA A 243 -8.67 0.47 7.09
N LYS A 244 -9.80 0.88 7.67
CA LYS A 244 -11.08 0.20 7.50
C LYS A 244 -11.78 0.82 6.31
N VAL A 245 -11.92 0.06 5.23
CA VAL A 245 -12.42 0.58 3.95
C VAL A 245 -13.63 -0.23 3.47
N PRO A 246 -14.60 0.40 2.78
CA PRO A 246 -15.65 -0.34 2.09
C PRO A 246 -15.07 -1.16 0.95
N ALA A 247 -15.35 -2.47 0.90
CA ALA A 247 -14.89 -3.36 -0.15
C ALA A 247 -15.36 -2.92 -1.56
N GLY A 248 -16.50 -2.22 -1.65
CA GLY A 248 -17.02 -1.62 -2.89
C GLY A 248 -16.24 -0.41 -3.42
N GLN A 249 -15.32 0.16 -2.63
CA GLN A 249 -14.46 1.29 -3.03
C GLN A 249 -13.03 0.88 -3.36
N MET A 250 -12.71 -0.42 -3.33
CA MET A 250 -11.33 -0.87 -3.55
C MET A 250 -10.78 -0.56 -4.94
N ASP A 251 -11.62 -0.58 -5.98
CA ASP A 251 -11.20 -0.16 -7.32
C ASP A 251 -10.73 1.31 -7.32
N TYR A 252 -11.43 2.19 -6.60
CA TYR A 252 -11.05 3.61 -6.47
C TYR A 252 -9.74 3.77 -5.70
N ILE A 253 -9.55 3.01 -4.62
CA ILE A 253 -8.31 3.02 -3.83
C ILE A 253 -7.12 2.58 -4.68
N VAL A 254 -7.25 1.47 -5.42
CA VAL A 254 -6.22 0.95 -6.31
C VAL A 254 -5.86 1.95 -7.40
N GLN A 255 -6.85 2.57 -8.05
CA GLN A 255 -6.62 3.60 -9.07
C GLN A 255 -5.95 4.85 -8.51
N THR A 256 -6.30 5.23 -7.28
CA THR A 256 -5.68 6.38 -6.61
C THR A 256 -4.21 6.11 -6.30
N ILE A 257 -3.89 4.92 -5.78
CA ILE A 257 -2.51 4.49 -5.54
C ILE A 257 -1.74 4.46 -6.86
N ASP A 258 -2.30 3.86 -7.92
CA ASP A 258 -1.68 3.84 -9.24
C ASP A 258 -1.36 5.25 -9.73
N ARG A 259 -2.31 6.20 -9.61
CA ARG A 259 -2.10 7.60 -9.98
C ARG A 259 -0.99 8.27 -9.15
N VAL A 260 -0.94 8.05 -7.84
CA VAL A 260 0.11 8.62 -6.98
C VAL A 260 1.48 8.05 -7.37
N CYS A 261 1.57 6.74 -7.60
CA CYS A 261 2.78 6.08 -8.07
C CYS A 261 3.20 6.57 -9.46
N SER A 262 2.29 6.67 -10.42
CA SER A 262 2.56 7.21 -11.76
C SER A 262 3.07 8.64 -11.72
N ASN A 263 2.55 9.47 -10.82
CA ASN A 263 3.01 10.85 -10.65
C ASN A 263 4.43 10.95 -10.08
N SER A 264 4.91 9.93 -9.35
CA SER A 264 6.31 9.91 -8.85
C SER A 264 7.35 9.88 -9.97
N PHE A 265 6.96 9.49 -11.19
CA PHE A 265 7.84 9.50 -12.35
C PHE A 265 7.89 10.85 -13.08
N ARG A 266 6.98 11.77 -12.76
CA ARG A 266 6.98 13.10 -13.37
C ARG A 266 8.03 13.98 -12.66
N PRO A 267 8.79 14.79 -13.41
CA PRO A 267 9.71 15.75 -12.79
C PRO A 267 8.91 16.76 -11.96
N ASP A 268 9.39 17.05 -10.76
CA ASP A 268 8.76 18.01 -9.87
C ASP A 268 8.84 19.40 -10.54
N PRO A 269 7.75 20.19 -10.63
CA PRO A 269 7.78 21.51 -11.26
C PRO A 269 8.79 22.48 -10.63
N LEU A 270 9.28 22.17 -9.43
CA LEU A 270 10.19 23.00 -8.63
C LEU A 270 11.69 22.68 -8.85
N GLU A 271 12.06 21.72 -9.71
CA GLU A 271 13.47 21.42 -10.04
C GLU A 271 14.02 22.26 -11.22
N LYS A 272 13.33 23.33 -11.61
CA LYS A 272 13.85 24.36 -12.53
C LYS A 272 14.12 25.66 -11.78
N VAL A 273 15.21 25.70 -11.02
CA VAL A 273 15.89 26.96 -10.61
C VAL A 273 17.38 26.73 -10.68
#